data_AF-A0A1C5KDS5-F1
#
_entry.id   AF-A0A1C5KDS5-F1
#
_cell.length_a   1.000
_cell.length_b   1.000
_cell.length_c   1.000
_cell.angle_alpha   90.00
_cell.angle_beta   90.00
_cell.angle_gamma   90.00
#
_symmetry.space_group_name_H-M   'P 1'
#
loop_
_entity.id
_entity.type
_entity.pdbx_description
1 polymer ?
#
loop_
_entity_poly.entity_id
_entity_poly.type
_entity_poly.pdbx_seq_one_letter_code
_entity_poly.pdbx_strand_id
1 'polypeptide(L)'
;MTYRRLGDSGLVVSVVGIGCNNFGRKLDLDGTRAVVDAALDAGINFFDTADIYGEPQGGSEELLGQALKGRRDDVVVATKFGMDMHGMNGPDFGARGAPPLHRAGG
;
A
#
# COMPACT_ATOMS: atom_id res chain seq x y z
N MET A 1 1.00 3.55 21.78
CA MET A 1 0.80 4.12 20.44
C MET A 1 0.04 5.45 20.52
N THR A 2 0.30 6.39 19.61
CA THR A 2 -0.47 7.64 19.46
C THR A 2 -1.23 7.63 18.14
N TYR A 3 -2.48 8.12 18.15
CA TYR A 3 -3.34 8.17 16.97
C TYR A 3 -3.76 9.60 16.64
N ARG A 4 -4.03 9.87 15.36
CA ARG A 4 -4.52 11.16 14.85
C ARG A 4 -5.60 10.95 13.79
N ARG A 5 -6.48 11.95 13.64
CA ARG A 5 -7.42 12.00 12.53
C ARG A 5 -6.68 12.28 11.23
N LEU A 6 -7.00 11.54 10.18
CA LEU A 6 -6.44 11.74 8.84
C LEU A 6 -7.27 12.77 8.08
N GLY A 7 -6.88 14.05 8.20
CA GLY A 7 -7.66 15.17 7.65
C GLY A 7 -9.11 15.12 8.10
N ASP A 8 -10.03 15.41 7.18
CA ASP A 8 -11.47 15.44 7.44
C ASP A 8 -12.17 14.11 7.10
N SER A 9 -11.42 13.04 6.85
CA SER A 9 -11.96 11.74 6.39
C SER A 9 -12.74 10.96 7.46
N GLY A 10 -12.63 11.33 8.74
CA GLY A 10 -13.14 10.54 9.86
C GLY A 10 -12.27 9.34 10.24
N LEU A 11 -11.23 9.00 9.45
CA LEU A 11 -10.30 7.92 9.76
C LEU A 11 -9.36 8.32 10.92
N VAL A 12 -9.08 7.36 11.80
CA VAL A 12 -8.13 7.51 12.90
C VAL A 12 -6.96 6.56 12.67
N VAL A 13 -5.78 7.12 12.45
CA VAL A 13 -4.56 6.38 12.09
C VAL A 13 -3.48 6.54 13.14
N SER A 14 -2.64 5.53 13.31
CA SER A 14 -1.41 5.62 14.09
C SER A 14 -0.50 6.70 13.48
N VAL A 15 0.21 7.45 14.32
CA VAL A 15 1.13 8.52 13.84
C VAL A 15 2.32 7.98 13.05
N VAL A 16 2.60 6.68 13.17
CA VAL A 16 3.53 5.92 12.34
C VAL A 16 2.72 4.94 11.50
N GLY A 17 3.08 4.78 10.22
CA GLY A 17 2.53 3.77 9.33
C GLY A 17 3.62 2.88 8.73
N ILE A 18 3.23 1.73 8.17
CA ILE A 18 4.12 0.79 7.49
C ILE A 18 4.01 0.99 5.98
N GLY A 19 5.15 1.29 5.34
CA GLY A 19 5.30 1.19 3.90
C GLY A 19 5.51 -0.25 3.48
N CYS A 20 4.66 -0.74 2.58
CA CYS A 20 4.61 -2.14 2.17
C CYS A 20 5.50 -2.46 0.95
N ASN A 21 6.34 -1.52 0.49
CA ASN A 21 7.13 -1.66 -0.75
C ASN A 21 8.14 -2.83 -0.76
N ASN A 22 8.47 -3.40 0.40
CA ASN A 22 9.31 -4.60 0.51
C ASN A 22 8.51 -5.92 0.43
N PHE A 23 7.20 -5.89 0.63
CA PHE A 23 6.34 -7.08 0.56
C PHE A 23 6.29 -7.58 -0.88
N GLY A 24 6.65 -8.84 -1.08
CA GLY A 24 6.71 -9.47 -2.41
C GLY A 24 7.92 -9.03 -3.23
N ARG A 25 8.85 -8.25 -2.66
CA ARG A 25 10.16 -7.93 -3.28
C ARG A 25 11.33 -8.48 -2.48
N LYS A 26 11.38 -8.12 -1.19
CA LYS A 26 12.42 -8.58 -0.26
C LYS A 26 11.88 -9.57 0.77
N LEU A 27 10.58 -9.51 1.04
CA LEU A 27 9.91 -10.35 2.01
C LEU A 27 8.89 -11.22 1.28
N ASP A 28 8.93 -12.52 1.56
CA ASP A 28 7.87 -13.45 1.22
C ASP A 28 6.68 -13.31 2.19
N LEU A 29 5.73 -14.24 2.13
CA LEU A 29 4.54 -14.19 2.99
C LEU A 29 4.88 -14.25 4.48
N ASP A 30 5.85 -15.06 4.88
CA ASP A 30 6.19 -15.23 6.30
C ASP A 30 6.93 -14.01 6.84
N GLY A 31 7.86 -13.45 6.06
CA GLY A 31 8.47 -12.17 6.39
C GLY A 31 7.45 -11.02 6.45
N THR A 32 6.48 -11.01 5.53
CA THR A 32 5.39 -10.04 5.52
C THR A 32 4.52 -10.17 6.77
N ARG A 33 4.14 -11.39 7.15
CA ARG A 33 3.39 -11.67 8.39
C ARG A 33 4.16 -11.20 9.62
N ALA A 34 5.45 -11.50 9.71
CA ALA A 34 6.26 -11.07 10.85
C ALA A 34 6.26 -9.54 11.01
N VAL A 35 6.35 -8.78 9.90
CA VAL A 35 6.26 -7.32 9.95
C VAL A 35 4.86 -6.84 10.32
N VAL A 36 3.81 -7.43 9.73
CA VAL A 36 2.42 -7.06 10.01
C VAL A 36 2.06 -7.35 11.47
N ASP A 37 2.38 -8.53 11.98
CA ASP A 37 2.10 -8.92 13.36
C ASP A 37 2.85 -8.00 14.33
N ALA A 38 4.15 -7.74 14.10
CA ALA A 38 4.92 -6.81 14.93
C ALA A 38 4.37 -5.37 14.89
N ALA A 39 3.89 -4.91 13.73
CA ALA A 39 3.27 -3.60 13.59
C ALA A 39 1.96 -3.52 14.39
N LEU A 40 1.11 -4.54 14.30
CA LEU A 40 -0.14 -4.63 15.05
C LEU A 40 0.11 -4.71 16.57
N ASP A 41 1.11 -5.49 16.99
CA ASP A 41 1.52 -5.59 18.41
C ASP A 41 2.01 -4.24 18.96
N ALA A 42 2.66 -3.43 18.12
CA ALA A 42 3.05 -2.06 18.46
C ALA A 42 1.88 -1.05 18.44
N GLY A 43 0.70 -1.48 17.99
CA GLY A 43 -0.51 -0.67 17.83
C GLY A 43 -0.60 0.10 16.52
N ILE A 44 0.29 -0.16 15.54
CA ILE A 44 0.23 0.49 14.22
C ILE A 44 -0.98 -0.06 13.46
N ASN A 45 -1.83 0.84 12.97
CA ASN A 45 -3.02 0.46 12.19
C ASN A 45 -3.00 0.99 10.76
N PHE A 46 -1.97 1.73 10.35
CA PHE A 46 -1.90 2.37 9.04
C PHE A 46 -0.86 1.71 8.14
N PHE A 47 -1.32 1.15 7.02
CA PHE A 47 -0.50 0.42 6.05
C PHE A 47 -0.64 1.07 4.67
N ASP A 48 0.49 1.29 4.01
CA ASP A 48 0.58 2.00 2.74
C ASP A 48 1.18 1.10 1.66
N THR A 49 0.41 0.84 0.60
CA THR A 49 0.80 -0.03 -0.53
C THR A 49 0.54 0.67 -1.87
N ALA A 50 0.74 -0.04 -2.99
CA ALA A 50 0.39 0.38 -4.33
C ALA A 50 0.23 -0.84 -5.24
N ASP A 51 -0.54 -0.70 -6.32
CA ASP A 51 -0.69 -1.72 -7.37
C ASP A 51 0.66 -2.13 -7.98
N ILE A 52 1.58 -1.19 -8.17
CA ILE A 52 2.92 -1.45 -8.74
C ILE A 52 3.91 -2.07 -7.74
N TYR A 53 3.55 -2.22 -6.46
CA TYR A 53 4.45 -2.81 -5.45
C TYR A 53 4.40 -4.34 -5.48
N GLY A 54 5.53 -4.96 -5.13
CA GLY A 54 5.76 -6.41 -5.29
C GLY A 54 6.44 -6.75 -6.61
N GLU A 55 6.96 -7.98 -6.70
CA GLU A 55 7.42 -8.65 -7.90
C GLU A 55 6.81 -10.07 -7.93
N PRO A 56 5.78 -10.35 -8.76
CA PRO A 56 5.19 -9.45 -9.77
C PRO A 56 4.43 -8.26 -9.18
N GLN A 57 4.13 -7.26 -10.03
CA GLN A 57 3.27 -6.13 -9.66
C GLN A 57 1.94 -6.65 -9.06
N GLY A 58 1.44 -5.97 -8.04
CA GLY A 58 0.29 -6.40 -7.22
C GLY A 58 0.68 -7.32 -6.06
N GLY A 59 1.88 -7.90 -6.08
CA GLY A 59 2.32 -8.87 -5.06
C GLY A 59 2.34 -8.29 -3.63
N SER A 60 2.61 -7.00 -3.47
CA SER A 60 2.55 -6.35 -2.14
C SER A 60 1.12 -6.33 -1.59
N GLU A 61 0.13 -6.01 -2.43
CA GLU A 61 -1.29 -5.98 -2.02
C GLU A 61 -1.79 -7.39 -1.71
N GLU A 62 -1.39 -8.38 -2.50
CA GLU A 62 -1.76 -9.78 -2.29
C GLU A 62 -1.21 -10.31 -0.96
N LEU A 63 0.10 -10.12 -0.70
CA LEU A 63 0.71 -10.59 0.56
C LEU A 63 0.17 -9.84 1.78
N LEU A 64 -0.05 -8.53 1.68
CA LEU A 64 -0.67 -7.75 2.75
C LEU A 64 -2.09 -8.27 3.04
N GLY A 65 -2.90 -8.53 2.00
CA GLY A 65 -4.23 -9.09 2.14
C GLY A 65 -4.24 -10.45 2.84
N GLN A 66 -3.27 -11.32 2.50
CA GLN A 66 -3.11 -12.61 3.18
C GLN A 66 -2.67 -12.45 4.65
N ALA A 67 -1.79 -11.51 4.96
CA ALA A 67 -1.32 -11.25 6.33
C ALA A 67 -2.39 -10.58 7.22
N LEU A 68 -3.36 -9.88 6.63
CA LEU A 68 -4.46 -9.22 7.33
C LEU A 68 -5.74 -10.06 7.42
N LYS A 69 -5.72 -11.31 6.94
CA LYS A 69 -6.91 -12.17 6.96
C LYS A 69 -7.48 -12.30 8.37
N GLY A 70 -8.75 -11.92 8.53
CA GLY A 70 -9.46 -11.91 9.82
C GLY A 70 -9.23 -10.69 10.71
N ARG A 71 -8.40 -9.72 10.27
CA ARG A 71 -8.05 -8.48 11.01
C ARG A 71 -8.25 -7.22 10.16
N ARG A 72 -9.08 -7.29 9.11
CA ARG A 72 -9.26 -6.18 8.16
C ARG A 72 -9.88 -4.96 8.82
N ASP A 73 -10.78 -5.15 9.77
CA ASP A 73 -11.49 -4.05 10.45
C ASP A 73 -10.59 -3.29 11.43
N ASP A 74 -9.44 -3.86 11.78
CA ASP A 74 -8.48 -3.27 12.73
C ASP A 74 -7.51 -2.29 12.07
N VAL A 75 -7.52 -2.18 10.73
CA VAL A 75 -6.52 -1.43 9.96
C VAL A 75 -7.10 -0.47 8.93
N VAL A 76 -6.34 0.59 8.67
CA VAL A 76 -6.52 1.50 7.55
C VAL A 76 -5.46 1.18 6.51
N VAL A 77 -5.90 0.83 5.30
CA VAL A 77 -5.01 0.57 4.16
C VAL A 77 -5.15 1.72 3.16
N ALA A 78 -4.04 2.40 2.89
CA ALA A 78 -3.90 3.31 1.77
C ALA A 78 -3.24 2.58 0.60
N THR A 79 -3.80 2.73 -0.60
CA THR A 79 -3.20 2.24 -1.84
C THR A 79 -3.11 3.37 -2.87
N LYS A 80 -2.36 3.12 -3.95
CA LYS A 80 -2.08 4.06 -5.03
C LYS A 80 -2.22 3.31 -6.35
N PHE A 81 -2.59 4.06 -7.38
CA PHE A 81 -2.73 3.59 -8.75
C PHE A 81 -2.29 4.67 -9.75
N GLY A 82 -2.15 4.30 -11.01
CA GLY A 82 -1.86 5.22 -12.12
C GLY A 82 -0.43 5.15 -12.67
N MET A 83 0.29 4.08 -12.36
CA MET A 83 1.49 3.67 -13.10
C MET A 83 1.12 2.57 -14.11
N ASP A 84 2.00 2.33 -15.09
CA ASP A 84 1.80 1.27 -16.07
C ASP A 84 1.88 -0.10 -15.38
N MET A 85 0.75 -0.79 -15.39
CA MET A 85 0.58 -2.15 -14.85
C MET A 85 0.66 -3.20 -15.97
N HIS A 86 1.18 -2.84 -17.14
CA HIS A 86 1.42 -3.70 -18.30
C HIS A 86 0.19 -4.54 -18.70
N GLY A 87 -0.99 -3.93 -18.61
CA GLY A 87 -2.27 -4.55 -18.93
C GLY A 87 -2.89 -5.40 -17.81
N MET A 88 -2.24 -5.57 -16.65
CA MET A 88 -2.78 -6.35 -15.52
C MET A 88 -4.08 -5.77 -14.96
N ASN A 89 -4.23 -4.43 -14.99
CA ASN A 89 -5.45 -3.73 -14.57
C ASN A 89 -6.42 -3.47 -15.74
N GLY A 90 -6.19 -4.09 -16.90
CA GLY A 90 -6.92 -3.79 -18.14
C GLY A 90 -6.36 -2.56 -18.89
N PRO A 91 -7.08 -2.06 -19.91
CA PRO A 91 -6.65 -0.89 -20.68
C PRO A 91 -6.55 0.35 -19.78
N ASP A 92 -5.38 0.97 -19.72
CA ASP A 92 -5.14 2.17 -18.90
C ASP A 92 -5.46 3.49 -19.62
N PHE A 93 -5.76 3.43 -20.93
CA PHE A 93 -6.03 4.57 -21.80
C PHE A 93 -4.99 5.71 -21.72
N GLY A 94 -3.75 5.37 -21.35
CA GLY A 94 -2.69 6.37 -21.10
C GLY A 94 -2.94 7.26 -19.89
N ALA A 95 -3.91 6.93 -19.03
CA ALA A 95 -4.13 7.62 -17.77
C ALA A 95 -2.94 7.38 -16.83
N ARG A 96 -2.36 8.48 -16.33
CA ARG A 96 -1.28 8.42 -15.33
C ARG A 96 -1.68 9.24 -14.13
N GLY A 97 -1.32 8.77 -12.94
CA GLY A 97 -1.58 9.45 -11.67
C GLY A 97 -0.78 10.75 -11.48
N ALA A 98 0.11 11.09 -12.42
CA ALA A 98 0.83 12.35 -12.48
C ALA A 98 0.32 13.18 -13.67
N PRO A 99 0.14 14.50 -13.52
CA PRO A 99 -0.16 15.37 -14.66
C PRO A 99 0.91 15.17 -15.75
N PRO A 100 0.54 15.17 -17.04
CA PRO A 100 1.51 15.03 -18.12
C PRO A 100 2.57 16.10 -17.94
N LEU A 101 3.82 15.67 -17.73
CA LEU A 101 4.95 16.57 -17.62
C LEU A 101 5.19 17.17 -19.02
N HIS A 102 4.50 18.27 -19.34
CA HIS A 102 4.85 19.10 -20.48
C HIS A 102 6.22 19.72 -20.20
N ARG A 103 7.29 19.00 -20.54
CA ARG A 103 8.56 19.67 -20.83
C ARG A 103 8.35 20.40 -22.15
N ALA A 104 7.98 21.67 -22.06
CA ALA A 104 8.22 22.61 -23.14
C ALA A 104 9.74 22.68 -23.33
N GLY A 105 10.26 21.89 -24.27
CA GLY A 105 11.59 22.07 -24.83
C GLY A 105 11.53 23.23 -25.82
N GLY A 106 12.46 24.17 -25.71
CA GLY A 106 12.65 25.27 -26.65
C GLY A 106 13.40 24.88 -27.92
#